data_AF-A0A7W9AXB6-F1
#
_entry.id   AF-A0A7W9AXB6-F1
#
_cell.length_a   1.000
_cell.length_b   1.000
_cell.length_c   1.000
_cell.angle_alpha   90.00
_cell.angle_beta   90.00
_cell.angle_gamma   90.00
#
_symmetry.space_group_name_H-M   'P 1'
#
loop_
_entity.id
_entity.type
_entity.pdbx_description
1 polymer ?
#
loop_
_entity_poly.entity_id
_entity_poly.type
_entity_poly.pdbx_seq_one_letter_code
_entity_poly.pdbx_strand_id
1 'polypeptide(L)'
;MTIPTTGRERPAHSSVATPEQLAGQIRTAWREAGLNWKPTARWFPRTPAHLDEIFGLLFDADTGGHVDAILFADERRSSPLHNIRDFAGSLQSPLIDLKGRAGDFADAHFDLLEPRTWAETARRILKFQQNRETLAPQYRQTVDPEIQLLAQMYVSNKELRGMRYPLAPEAICYPGFCSAGKIVPLAENLALRGFLKKRFFDRLHECGTCQSRRLSVREECPFGRSARNAAYPSFSLRCGFAGRAIPSGYVARLPEMPAPVAQLRKRLRSARRSLHMQHLRGDFLRTRGWLRLPGLQRPHGRRGDPAGGSV
;
A
#
# COMPACT_ATOMS: atom_id res chain seq x y z
N MET A 1 18.64 -24.06 -74.57
CA MET A 1 18.23 -23.07 -73.57
C MET A 1 18.09 -23.79 -72.24
N THR A 2 19.07 -23.62 -71.36
CA THR A 2 19.15 -24.24 -70.03
C THR A 2 18.89 -23.16 -68.99
N ILE A 3 17.85 -23.32 -68.18
CA ILE A 3 17.48 -22.39 -67.10
C ILE A 3 18.28 -22.79 -65.86
N PRO A 4 19.04 -21.89 -65.21
CA PRO A 4 19.78 -22.21 -64.00
C PRO A 4 18.85 -22.20 -62.79
N THR A 5 18.82 -23.32 -62.08
CA THR A 5 18.11 -23.50 -60.80
C THR A 5 18.90 -22.80 -59.70
N THR A 6 18.44 -21.63 -59.27
CA THR A 6 19.00 -20.93 -58.10
C THR A 6 18.71 -21.74 -56.84
N GLY A 7 19.78 -22.22 -56.21
CA GLY A 7 19.75 -22.85 -54.89
C GLY A 7 19.17 -21.91 -53.85
N ARG A 8 18.06 -22.34 -53.25
CA ARG A 8 17.39 -21.63 -52.16
C ARG A 8 18.15 -21.98 -50.87
N GLU A 9 19.07 -21.11 -50.46
CA GLU A 9 19.69 -21.18 -49.14
C GLU A 9 18.60 -21.18 -48.06
N ARG A 10 18.59 -22.23 -47.24
CA ARG A 10 17.77 -22.31 -46.02
C ARG A 10 18.29 -21.27 -45.03
N PRO A 11 17.44 -20.41 -44.45
CA PRO A 11 17.86 -19.54 -43.37
C PRO A 11 18.35 -20.41 -42.20
N ALA A 12 19.54 -20.09 -41.68
CA ALA A 12 20.08 -20.73 -40.49
C ALA A 12 19.06 -20.68 -39.36
N HIS A 13 18.79 -21.84 -38.75
CA HIS A 13 18.00 -21.95 -37.54
C HIS A 13 18.64 -21.06 -36.46
N SER A 14 18.00 -19.94 -36.14
CA SER A 14 18.28 -19.19 -34.92
C SER A 14 18.05 -20.14 -33.74
N SER A 15 19.12 -20.65 -33.14
CA SER A 15 19.00 -21.55 -31.99
C SER A 15 18.32 -20.78 -30.86
N VAL A 16 17.11 -21.19 -30.50
CA VAL A 16 16.41 -20.67 -29.33
C VAL A 16 17.28 -20.97 -28.12
N ALA A 17 17.72 -19.93 -27.40
CA ALA A 17 18.54 -20.11 -26.21
C ALA A 17 17.81 -20.99 -25.18
N THR A 18 18.52 -21.92 -24.55
CA THR A 18 17.91 -22.74 -23.48
C THR A 18 17.60 -21.87 -22.25
N PRO A 19 16.66 -22.29 -21.38
CA PRO A 19 16.36 -21.57 -20.13
C PRO A 19 17.61 -21.29 -19.28
N GLU A 20 18.57 -22.21 -19.24
CA GLU A 20 19.83 -22.06 -18.51
C GLU A 20 20.76 -21.01 -19.12
N GLN A 21 20.86 -20.99 -20.45
CA GLN A 21 21.66 -20.00 -21.17
C GLN A 21 21.08 -18.60 -20.94
N LEU A 22 19.76 -18.44 -21.08
CA LEU A 22 19.08 -17.18 -20.82
C LEU A 22 19.23 -16.75 -19.35
N ALA A 23 19.03 -17.66 -18.40
CA ALA A 23 19.25 -17.38 -16.98
C ALA A 23 20.72 -17.02 -16.67
N GLY A 24 21.69 -17.59 -17.40
CA GLY A 24 23.11 -17.23 -17.31
C GLY A 24 23.40 -15.82 -17.80
N GLN A 25 22.76 -15.41 -18.91
CA GLN A 25 22.86 -14.03 -19.42
C GLN A 25 22.25 -13.02 -18.45
N ILE A 26 21.04 -13.30 -17.94
CA ILE A 26 20.36 -12.45 -16.95
C ILE A 26 21.21 -12.30 -15.68
N ARG A 27 21.74 -13.40 -15.13
CA ARG A 27 22.61 -13.36 -13.94
C ARG A 27 23.92 -12.61 -14.19
N THR A 28 24.43 -12.62 -15.42
CA THR A 28 25.60 -11.81 -15.79
C THR A 28 25.25 -10.33 -15.77
N ALA A 29 24.14 -9.92 -16.39
CA ALA A 29 23.64 -8.54 -16.32
C ALA A 29 23.35 -8.08 -14.88
N TRP A 30 22.85 -8.98 -14.02
CA TRP A 30 22.64 -8.69 -12.61
C TRP A 30 23.94 -8.47 -11.84
N ARG A 31 24.96 -9.31 -12.05
CA ARG A 31 26.29 -9.13 -11.44
C ARG A 31 26.95 -7.82 -11.88
N GLU A 32 26.85 -7.47 -13.16
CA GLU A 32 27.32 -6.18 -13.69
C GLU A 32 26.59 -4.99 -13.04
N ALA A 33 25.31 -5.16 -12.67
CA ALA A 33 24.55 -4.19 -11.90
C ALA A 33 24.82 -4.22 -10.39
N GLY A 34 25.63 -5.17 -9.89
CA GLY A 34 26.00 -5.33 -8.48
C GLY A 34 25.20 -6.38 -7.70
N LEU A 35 24.22 -7.04 -8.31
CA LEU A 35 23.42 -8.10 -7.69
C LEU A 35 24.14 -9.44 -7.85
N ASN A 36 24.97 -9.76 -6.85
CA ASN A 36 25.90 -10.90 -6.89
C ASN A 36 25.37 -12.18 -6.23
N TRP A 37 24.12 -12.18 -5.77
CA TRP A 37 23.46 -13.35 -5.19
C TRP A 37 22.17 -13.66 -5.95
N LYS A 38 21.60 -14.83 -5.66
CA LYS A 38 20.30 -15.24 -6.17
C LYS A 38 19.21 -14.66 -5.24
N PRO A 39 18.42 -13.67 -5.68
CA PRO A 39 17.44 -13.01 -4.81
C PRO A 39 16.31 -13.96 -4.39
N THR A 40 15.86 -13.85 -3.14
CA THR A 40 14.67 -14.57 -2.67
C THR A 40 13.41 -13.85 -3.14
N ALA A 41 12.48 -14.56 -3.76
CA ALA A 41 11.24 -13.97 -4.25
C ALA A 41 9.98 -14.70 -3.80
N ARG A 42 8.92 -13.91 -3.63
CA ARG A 42 7.56 -14.41 -3.42
C ARG A 42 6.72 -14.16 -4.66
N TRP A 43 6.00 -15.17 -5.10
CA TRP A 43 5.02 -15.04 -6.16
C TRP A 43 3.72 -14.42 -5.66
N PHE A 44 3.13 -13.55 -6.46
CA PHE A 44 1.78 -13.02 -6.24
C PHE A 44 1.00 -12.93 -7.57
N PRO A 45 -0.28 -13.37 -7.62
CA PRO A 45 -1.03 -14.06 -6.56
C PRO A 45 -0.65 -15.55 -6.40
N ARG A 46 -0.04 -16.16 -7.41
CA ARG A 46 0.45 -17.55 -7.42
C ARG A 46 1.50 -17.75 -8.50
N THR A 47 2.34 -18.77 -8.38
CA THR A 47 3.32 -19.15 -9.40
C THR A 47 2.63 -19.70 -10.66
N PRO A 48 2.83 -19.11 -11.85
CA PRO A 48 2.41 -19.72 -13.11
C PRO A 48 3.33 -20.89 -13.46
N ALA A 49 2.77 -22.07 -13.74
CA ALA A 49 3.55 -23.29 -14.01
C ALA A 49 4.55 -23.13 -15.17
N HIS A 50 4.18 -22.36 -16.21
CA HIS A 50 5.04 -22.12 -17.38
C HIS A 50 6.24 -21.18 -17.11
N LEU A 51 6.26 -20.49 -15.97
CA LEU A 51 7.37 -19.61 -15.59
C LEU A 51 8.29 -20.26 -14.56
N ASP A 52 7.91 -21.40 -13.99
CA ASP A 52 8.61 -21.99 -12.86
C ASP A 52 10.05 -22.40 -13.19
N GLU A 53 10.28 -22.96 -14.37
CA GLU A 53 11.59 -23.45 -14.80
C GLU A 53 12.65 -22.34 -14.83
N ILE A 54 12.45 -21.28 -15.64
CA ILE A 54 13.43 -20.20 -15.76
C ILE A 54 13.49 -19.34 -14.49
N PHE A 55 12.37 -19.05 -13.84
CA PHE A 55 12.38 -18.22 -12.64
C PHE A 55 12.93 -18.98 -11.41
N GLY A 56 12.82 -20.31 -11.37
CA GLY A 56 13.50 -21.15 -10.38
C GLY A 56 15.03 -21.10 -10.52
N LEU A 57 15.55 -20.85 -11.72
CA LEU A 57 16.98 -20.60 -11.95
C LEU A 57 17.43 -19.18 -11.54
N LEU A 58 16.51 -18.21 -11.54
CA LEU A 58 16.79 -16.80 -11.27
C LEU A 58 16.55 -16.40 -9.82
N PHE A 59 15.56 -16.98 -9.14
CA PHE A 59 15.13 -16.60 -7.80
C PHE A 59 15.06 -17.82 -6.87
N ASP A 60 15.34 -17.60 -5.59
CA ASP A 60 15.05 -18.58 -4.55
C ASP A 60 13.61 -18.40 -4.04
N ALA A 61 12.97 -19.50 -3.66
CA ALA A 61 11.62 -19.46 -3.13
C ALA A 61 11.61 -18.91 -1.69
N ASP A 62 10.59 -18.11 -1.36
CA ASP A 62 10.35 -17.64 0.00
C ASP A 62 10.04 -18.80 0.95
N THR A 63 10.97 -19.08 1.88
CA THR A 63 10.82 -20.09 2.94
C THR A 63 10.76 -19.50 4.34
N GLY A 64 10.97 -18.19 4.49
CA GLY A 64 11.27 -17.56 5.79
C GLY A 64 10.65 -16.19 6.02
N GLY A 65 9.80 -15.69 5.10
CA GLY A 65 9.05 -14.45 5.25
C GLY A 65 9.84 -13.18 4.92
N HIS A 66 11.16 -13.27 4.72
CA HIS A 66 12.00 -12.18 4.22
C HIS A 66 12.27 -12.38 2.73
N VAL A 67 11.80 -11.43 1.92
CA VAL A 67 11.92 -11.52 0.45
C VAL A 67 12.61 -10.28 -0.11
N ASP A 68 13.43 -10.51 -1.12
CA ASP A 68 14.13 -9.46 -1.87
C ASP A 68 13.25 -8.88 -2.97
N ALA A 69 12.26 -9.64 -3.45
CA ALA A 69 11.31 -9.19 -4.46
C ALA A 69 9.95 -9.89 -4.33
N ILE A 70 8.91 -9.25 -4.87
CA ILE A 70 7.61 -9.85 -5.11
C ILE A 70 7.41 -9.93 -6.61
N LEU A 71 7.22 -11.13 -7.16
CA LEU A 71 6.98 -11.34 -8.58
C LEU A 71 5.50 -11.31 -8.87
N PHE A 72 5.07 -10.33 -9.67
CA PHE A 72 3.70 -10.15 -10.09
C PHE A 72 3.49 -10.70 -11.50
N ALA A 73 2.61 -11.70 -11.62
CA ALA A 73 2.32 -12.36 -12.89
C ALA A 73 0.81 -12.60 -13.12
N ASP A 74 -0.06 -11.72 -12.60
CA ASP A 74 -1.51 -11.88 -12.79
C ASP A 74 -1.95 -11.56 -14.22
N GLU A 75 -2.38 -12.62 -14.93
CA GLU A 75 -2.84 -12.58 -16.31
C GLU A 75 -4.31 -12.11 -16.44
N ARG A 76 -5.06 -12.08 -15.35
CA ARG A 76 -6.49 -11.74 -15.37
C ARG A 76 -6.69 -10.25 -15.63
N ARG A 77 -7.08 -9.88 -16.86
CA ARG A 77 -7.30 -8.48 -17.28
C ARG A 77 -8.21 -7.66 -16.35
N SER A 78 -9.18 -8.30 -15.69
CA SER A 78 -10.16 -7.65 -14.81
C SER A 78 -9.71 -7.47 -13.35
N SER A 79 -8.57 -8.04 -12.91
CA SER A 79 -8.15 -7.90 -11.52
C SER A 79 -7.81 -6.44 -11.18
N PRO A 80 -8.32 -5.88 -10.07
CA PRO A 80 -7.97 -4.53 -9.66
C PRO A 80 -6.47 -4.42 -9.33
N LEU A 81 -5.75 -3.53 -10.01
CA LEU A 81 -4.31 -3.31 -9.75
C LEU A 81 -4.07 -2.38 -8.54
N HIS A 82 -5.04 -1.51 -8.24
CA HIS A 82 -4.94 -0.47 -7.21
C HIS A 82 -4.83 -0.98 -5.77
N ASN A 83 -5.04 -2.29 -5.55
CA ASN A 83 -4.98 -2.92 -4.24
C ASN A 83 -4.01 -4.11 -4.19
N ILE A 84 -3.11 -4.28 -5.17
CA ILE A 84 -2.15 -5.40 -5.19
C ILE A 84 -1.36 -5.47 -3.88
N ARG A 85 -0.87 -4.33 -3.40
CA ARG A 85 -0.08 -4.23 -2.16
C ARG A 85 -0.89 -4.53 -0.88
N ASP A 86 -2.21 -4.58 -0.95
CA ASP A 86 -3.04 -5.02 0.18
C ASP A 86 -2.88 -6.51 0.48
N PHE A 87 -2.49 -7.29 -0.53
CA PHE A 87 -2.47 -8.76 -0.50
C PHE A 87 -1.09 -9.36 -0.78
N ALA A 88 -0.22 -8.63 -1.50
CA ALA A 88 1.11 -9.12 -1.87
C ALA A 88 2.03 -9.41 -0.65
N GLY A 89 1.74 -8.78 0.49
CA GLY A 89 2.60 -8.83 1.67
C GLY A 89 3.92 -8.10 1.46
N SER A 90 4.82 -8.17 2.46
CA SER A 90 6.17 -7.56 2.46
C SER A 90 6.23 -6.18 1.80
N LEU A 91 5.66 -5.17 2.46
CA LEU A 91 5.57 -3.82 1.90
C LEU A 91 6.94 -3.31 1.44
N GLN A 92 7.99 -3.52 2.25
CA GLN A 92 9.36 -3.06 2.04
C GLN A 92 10.16 -3.87 0.98
N SER A 93 9.50 -4.70 0.18
CA SER A 93 10.11 -5.40 -0.96
C SER A 93 9.56 -4.83 -2.27
N PRO A 94 10.38 -4.71 -3.33
CA PRO A 94 9.93 -4.22 -4.63
C PRO A 94 8.93 -5.20 -5.27
N LEU A 95 7.90 -4.66 -5.90
CA LEU A 95 6.97 -5.41 -6.74
C LEU A 95 7.48 -5.38 -8.19
N ILE A 96 7.78 -6.55 -8.74
CA ILE A 96 8.33 -6.71 -10.08
C ILE A 96 7.23 -7.24 -10.99
N ASP A 97 6.88 -6.48 -12.01
CA ASP A 97 5.86 -6.84 -12.99
C ASP A 97 6.46 -7.66 -14.14
N LEU A 98 6.07 -8.92 -14.23
CA LEU A 98 6.60 -9.85 -15.24
C LEU A 98 5.87 -9.78 -16.59
N LYS A 99 4.70 -9.12 -16.65
CA LYS A 99 3.85 -9.09 -17.85
C LYS A 99 3.58 -7.67 -18.36
N GLY A 100 4.11 -6.65 -17.70
CA GLY A 100 4.00 -5.24 -18.08
C GLY A 100 2.61 -4.62 -17.83
N ARG A 101 1.72 -5.33 -17.12
CA ARG A 101 0.34 -4.90 -16.86
C ARG A 101 0.21 -3.95 -15.68
N ALA A 102 1.03 -4.13 -14.65
CA ALA A 102 0.97 -3.32 -13.43
C ALA A 102 1.47 -1.90 -13.67
N GLY A 103 2.41 -1.67 -14.61
CA GLY A 103 2.91 -0.34 -14.92
C GLY A 103 3.35 0.43 -13.67
N ASP A 104 2.74 1.60 -13.43
CA ASP A 104 3.03 2.45 -12.27
C ASP A 104 2.75 1.80 -10.89
N PHE A 105 1.93 0.74 -10.84
CA PHE A 105 1.66 -0.01 -9.61
C PHE A 105 2.84 -0.88 -9.18
N ALA A 106 3.77 -1.20 -10.09
CA ALA A 106 4.99 -1.93 -9.82
C ALA A 106 6.19 -1.00 -9.59
N ASP A 107 7.26 -1.56 -9.04
CA ASP A 107 8.52 -0.86 -8.81
C ASP A 107 9.52 -1.05 -9.94
N ALA A 108 9.41 -2.17 -10.67
CA ALA A 108 10.12 -2.42 -11.91
C ALA A 108 9.31 -3.37 -12.81
N HIS A 109 9.63 -3.33 -14.09
CA HIS A 109 9.18 -4.31 -15.08
C HIS A 109 10.34 -5.26 -15.39
N PHE A 110 10.03 -6.55 -15.56
CA PHE A 110 11.00 -7.56 -15.95
C PHE A 110 10.43 -8.39 -17.10
N ASP A 111 11.06 -8.30 -18.26
CA ASP A 111 10.72 -9.08 -19.45
C ASP A 111 11.93 -9.90 -19.88
N LEU A 112 11.73 -11.20 -20.05
CA LEU A 112 12.74 -12.15 -20.52
C LEU A 112 13.24 -11.82 -21.94
N LEU A 113 12.45 -11.10 -22.73
CA LEU A 113 12.80 -10.71 -24.09
C LEU A 113 13.43 -9.31 -24.18
N GLU A 114 13.47 -8.55 -23.07
CA GLU A 114 14.00 -7.19 -23.04
C GLU A 114 15.18 -7.05 -22.08
N PRO A 115 16.44 -7.21 -22.56
CA PRO A 115 17.64 -7.17 -21.71
C PRO A 115 17.80 -5.92 -20.84
N ARG A 116 17.26 -4.78 -21.30
CA ARG A 116 17.27 -3.52 -20.54
C ARG A 116 16.55 -3.64 -19.20
N THR A 117 15.49 -4.45 -19.15
CA THR A 117 14.68 -4.66 -17.94
C THR A 117 15.39 -5.51 -16.89
N TRP A 118 16.35 -6.35 -17.29
CA TRP A 118 17.10 -7.23 -16.38
C TRP A 118 17.96 -6.41 -15.42
N ALA A 119 18.75 -5.48 -15.96
CA ALA A 119 19.62 -4.62 -15.17
C ALA A 119 18.80 -3.63 -14.32
N GLU A 120 17.66 -3.15 -14.82
CA GLU A 120 16.78 -2.27 -14.02
C GLU A 120 16.17 -3.00 -12.83
N THR A 121 15.74 -4.25 -13.02
CA THR A 121 15.22 -5.08 -11.94
C THR A 121 16.28 -5.33 -10.87
N ALA A 122 17.52 -5.67 -11.26
CA ALA A 122 18.61 -5.84 -10.31
C ALA A 122 18.89 -4.55 -9.51
N ARG A 123 19.02 -3.41 -10.19
CA ARG A 123 19.20 -2.11 -9.52
C ARG A 123 18.06 -1.79 -8.56
N ARG A 124 16.82 -2.15 -8.93
CA ARG A 124 15.65 -1.92 -8.08
C ARG A 124 15.70 -2.75 -6.81
N ILE A 125 16.05 -4.04 -6.90
CA ILE A 125 16.22 -4.94 -5.76
C ILE A 125 17.31 -4.40 -4.83
N LEU A 126 18.48 -4.05 -5.38
CA LEU A 126 19.60 -3.48 -4.62
C LEU A 126 19.20 -2.21 -3.87
N LYS A 127 18.53 -1.28 -4.55
CA LYS A 127 18.11 -0.02 -3.94
C LYS A 127 17.12 -0.23 -2.80
N PHE A 128 16.15 -1.13 -2.96
CA PHE A 128 15.22 -1.49 -1.89
C PHE A 128 15.96 -2.11 -0.70
N GLN A 129 16.87 -3.05 -0.94
CA GLN A 129 17.65 -3.68 0.12
C GLN A 129 18.51 -2.66 0.88
N GLN A 130 19.27 -1.83 0.16
CA GLN A 130 20.12 -0.78 0.75
C GLN A 130 19.29 0.17 1.61
N ASN A 131 18.18 0.69 1.08
CA ASN A 131 17.31 1.58 1.85
C ASN A 131 16.72 0.86 3.07
N ARG A 132 16.30 -0.39 2.94
CA ARG A 132 15.80 -1.21 4.06
C ARG A 132 16.88 -1.40 5.14
N GLU A 133 18.14 -1.59 4.76
CA GLU A 133 19.28 -1.73 5.68
C GLU A 133 19.67 -0.42 6.39
N THR A 134 19.34 0.74 5.82
CA THR A 134 19.52 2.01 6.54
C THR A 134 18.43 2.26 7.59
N LEU A 135 17.27 1.61 7.50
CA LEU A 135 16.23 1.70 8.52
C LEU A 135 16.71 1.05 9.82
N ALA A 136 16.45 1.68 10.97
CA ALA A 136 16.66 1.03 12.26
C ALA A 136 15.81 -0.27 12.36
N PRO A 137 16.31 -1.34 13.01
CA PRO A 137 15.63 -2.64 13.07
C PRO A 137 14.16 -2.57 13.51
N GLN A 138 13.88 -1.68 14.48
CA GLN A 138 12.52 -1.41 14.99
C GLN A 138 11.52 -0.92 13.93
N TYR A 139 11.98 -0.29 12.84
CA TYR A 139 11.12 0.16 11.74
C TYR A 139 10.97 -0.89 10.64
N ARG A 140 11.94 -1.82 10.51
CA ARG A 140 11.86 -2.93 9.56
C ARG A 140 10.80 -3.95 9.96
N GLN A 141 10.70 -4.22 11.27
CA GLN A 141 9.83 -5.26 11.84
C GLN A 141 8.56 -4.69 12.50
N THR A 142 8.28 -3.40 12.30
CA THR A 142 7.10 -2.77 12.91
C THR A 142 5.79 -3.35 12.35
N VAL A 143 4.81 -3.52 13.24
CA VAL A 143 3.42 -3.84 12.90
C VAL A 143 2.52 -2.60 12.90
N ASP A 144 3.04 -1.44 13.32
CA ASP A 144 2.30 -0.17 13.29
C ASP A 144 2.11 0.28 11.84
N PRO A 145 0.86 0.39 11.34
CA PRO A 145 0.59 0.67 9.93
C PRO A 145 1.07 2.06 9.48
N GLU A 146 1.10 3.05 10.38
CA GLU A 146 1.58 4.39 10.03
C GLU A 146 3.10 4.39 9.84
N ILE A 147 3.82 3.65 10.70
CA ILE A 147 5.26 3.47 10.57
C ILE A 147 5.60 2.59 9.36
N GLN A 148 4.79 1.56 9.07
CA GLN A 148 4.94 0.76 7.85
C GLN A 148 4.79 1.59 6.60
N LEU A 149 3.82 2.51 6.55
CA LEU A 149 3.66 3.44 5.42
C LEU A 149 4.89 4.34 5.26
N LEU A 150 5.38 4.95 6.35
CA LEU A 150 6.59 5.78 6.29
C LEU A 150 7.82 4.98 5.86
N ALA A 151 8.01 3.78 6.41
CA ALA A 151 9.09 2.89 6.04
C ALA A 151 9.00 2.50 4.56
N GLN A 152 7.79 2.25 4.05
CA GLN A 152 7.59 1.94 2.64
C GLN A 152 7.92 3.13 1.73
N MET A 153 7.45 4.34 2.06
CA MET A 153 7.79 5.55 1.30
C MET A 153 9.31 5.76 1.26
N TYR A 154 9.99 5.54 2.39
CA TYR A 154 11.44 5.65 2.49
C TYR A 154 12.16 4.58 1.64
N VAL A 155 11.81 3.30 1.82
CA VAL A 155 12.48 2.19 1.12
C VAL A 155 12.27 2.27 -0.40
N SER A 156 11.04 2.51 -0.82
CA SER A 156 10.72 2.67 -2.25
C SER A 156 11.23 3.98 -2.84
N ASN A 157 11.64 4.94 -2.00
CA ASN A 157 11.98 6.30 -2.38
C ASN A 157 10.88 6.93 -3.27
N LYS A 158 9.61 6.67 -2.91
CA LYS A 158 8.42 7.19 -3.59
C LYS A 158 7.66 8.11 -2.66
N GLU A 159 7.23 9.25 -3.19
CA GLU A 159 6.21 10.06 -2.55
C GLU A 159 4.87 9.33 -2.62
N LEU A 160 4.01 9.56 -1.63
CA LEU A 160 2.66 9.06 -1.69
C LEU A 160 1.88 9.96 -2.64
N ARG A 161 1.91 9.65 -3.94
CA ARG A 161 1.27 10.43 -5.01
C ARG A 161 -0.03 9.74 -5.44
N GLY A 162 -1.13 10.47 -5.28
CA GLY A 162 -2.45 10.11 -5.75
C GLY A 162 -2.55 10.25 -7.26
N MET A 163 -3.27 9.30 -7.86
CA MET A 163 -3.60 9.23 -9.28
C MET A 163 -5.10 8.98 -9.41
N ARG A 164 -5.72 9.53 -10.46
CA ARG A 164 -7.12 9.21 -10.78
C ARG A 164 -7.20 7.76 -11.27
N TYR A 165 -8.11 6.99 -10.68
CA TYR A 165 -8.30 5.60 -11.08
C TYR A 165 -9.79 5.24 -11.03
N PRO A 166 -10.51 5.33 -12.17
CA PRO A 166 -11.97 5.16 -12.21
C PRO A 166 -12.48 3.80 -11.75
N LEU A 167 -11.61 2.78 -11.76
CA LEU A 167 -11.94 1.43 -11.33
C LEU A 167 -11.76 1.24 -9.81
N ALA A 168 -11.20 2.21 -9.08
CA ALA A 168 -11.17 2.21 -7.63
C ALA A 168 -12.47 2.86 -7.09
N PRO A 169 -13.06 2.32 -6.00
CA PRO A 169 -14.23 2.92 -5.36
C PRO A 169 -14.02 4.40 -4.97
N GLU A 170 -12.80 4.76 -4.57
CA GLU A 170 -12.45 6.12 -4.18
C GLU A 170 -12.20 7.07 -5.36
N ALA A 171 -12.27 6.57 -6.61
CA ALA A 171 -11.86 7.24 -7.85
C ALA A 171 -10.40 7.72 -7.88
N ILE A 172 -9.62 7.34 -6.86
CA ILE A 172 -8.20 7.65 -6.70
C ILE A 172 -7.45 6.38 -6.27
N CYS A 173 -6.17 6.31 -6.61
CA CYS A 173 -5.26 5.28 -6.12
C CYS A 173 -3.89 5.89 -5.81
N TYR A 174 -3.03 5.10 -5.16
CA TYR A 174 -1.65 5.48 -4.84
C TYR A 174 -0.72 4.39 -5.38
N PRO A 175 -0.23 4.52 -6.62
CA PRO A 175 0.60 3.49 -7.24
C PRO A 175 1.85 3.17 -6.40
N GLY A 176 2.14 1.88 -6.21
CA GLY A 176 3.21 1.39 -5.33
C GLY A 176 2.84 1.29 -3.83
N PHE A 177 1.62 1.67 -3.45
CA PHE A 177 1.12 1.60 -2.07
C PHE A 177 -0.17 0.76 -1.97
N CYS A 178 -0.63 0.54 -0.75
CA CYS A 178 -1.94 -0.08 -0.46
C CYS A 178 -3.10 0.77 -1.01
N SER A 179 -4.29 0.18 -1.02
CA SER A 179 -5.51 0.84 -1.50
C SER A 179 -5.79 2.17 -0.80
N ALA A 180 -6.49 3.07 -1.50
CA ALA A 180 -6.81 4.41 -1.00
C ALA A 180 -7.59 4.35 0.33
N GLY A 181 -8.54 3.42 0.48
CA GLY A 181 -9.29 3.21 1.72
C GLY A 181 -8.39 2.89 2.93
N LYS A 182 -7.26 2.20 2.75
CA LYS A 182 -6.28 1.95 3.81
C LYS A 182 -5.33 3.12 4.03
N ILE A 183 -4.82 3.70 2.95
CA ILE A 183 -3.73 4.69 3.03
C ILE A 183 -4.20 6.07 3.44
N VAL A 184 -5.36 6.52 2.96
CA VAL A 184 -5.84 7.89 3.23
C VAL A 184 -5.95 8.18 4.73
N PRO A 185 -6.62 7.35 5.56
CA PRO A 185 -6.71 7.61 6.99
C PRO A 185 -5.34 7.70 7.69
N LEU A 186 -4.41 6.80 7.34
CA LEU A 186 -3.05 6.79 7.89
C LEU A 186 -2.29 8.06 7.52
N ALA A 187 -2.37 8.46 6.26
CA ALA A 187 -1.68 9.63 5.76
C ALA A 187 -2.26 10.93 6.34
N GLU A 188 -3.58 10.99 6.60
CA GLU A 188 -4.20 12.11 7.32
C GLU A 188 -3.70 12.24 8.75
N ASN A 189 -3.63 11.14 9.51
CA ASN A 189 -3.10 11.14 10.87
C ASN A 189 -1.61 11.52 10.91
N LEU A 190 -0.82 11.00 9.97
CA LEU A 190 0.59 11.37 9.82
C LEU A 190 0.76 12.86 9.47
N ALA A 191 -0.13 13.42 8.65
CA ALA A 191 -0.11 14.84 8.34
C ALA A 191 -0.49 15.71 9.54
N LEU A 192 -1.52 15.32 10.31
CA LEU A 192 -1.92 16.02 11.54
C LEU A 192 -0.78 16.10 12.57
N ARG A 193 0.06 15.06 12.64
CA ARG A 193 1.24 15.01 13.53
C ARG A 193 2.50 15.64 12.92
N GLY A 194 2.41 16.17 11.71
CA GLY A 194 3.51 16.88 11.04
C GLY A 194 4.57 15.99 10.36
N PHE A 195 4.32 14.69 10.20
CA PHE A 195 5.21 13.79 9.46
C PHE A 195 5.02 13.89 7.94
N LEU A 196 3.81 14.21 7.49
CA LEU A 196 3.47 14.39 6.08
C LEU A 196 2.95 15.80 5.81
N LYS A 197 3.20 16.33 4.62
CA LYS A 197 2.59 17.56 4.13
C LYS A 197 1.53 17.22 3.09
N LYS A 198 0.27 17.62 3.35
CA LYS A 198 -0.84 17.50 2.39
C LYS A 198 -0.58 18.39 1.18
N ARG A 199 -0.82 17.87 -0.03
CA ARG A 199 -0.93 18.64 -1.26
C ARG A 199 -2.36 18.53 -1.80
N PHE A 200 -2.81 19.57 -2.49
CA PHE A 200 -4.11 19.56 -3.17
C PHE A 200 -4.02 18.73 -4.46
N PHE A 201 -5.02 17.86 -4.71
CA PHE A 201 -5.16 17.14 -5.99
C PHE A 201 -6.17 17.81 -6.88
N ASP A 202 -7.37 17.86 -6.34
CA ASP A 202 -8.57 17.76 -7.11
C ASP A 202 -9.76 17.86 -6.18
N ARG A 203 -10.92 18.18 -6.74
CA ARG A 203 -12.19 18.17 -6.03
C ARG A 203 -13.02 17.02 -6.57
N LEU A 204 -13.43 16.12 -5.69
CA LEU A 204 -14.33 15.04 -6.02
C LEU A 204 -15.71 15.34 -5.43
N HIS A 205 -16.74 15.02 -6.20
CA HIS A 205 -18.12 15.09 -5.81
C HIS A 205 -18.52 13.73 -5.21
N GLU A 206 -18.82 13.71 -3.91
CA GLU A 206 -19.27 12.51 -3.22
C GLU A 206 -20.80 12.50 -3.12
N CYS A 207 -21.42 11.40 -3.55
CA CYS A 207 -22.86 11.21 -3.39
C CYS A 207 -23.19 10.87 -1.92
N GLY A 208 -24.09 11.64 -1.30
CA GLY A 208 -24.48 11.40 0.10
C GLY A 208 -25.19 10.07 0.38
N THR A 209 -25.71 9.40 -0.66
CA THR A 209 -26.45 8.14 -0.54
C THR A 209 -25.56 6.92 -0.78
N CYS A 210 -24.95 6.84 -1.98
CA CYS A 210 -24.14 5.70 -2.40
C CYS A 210 -22.65 5.86 -2.04
N GLN A 211 -22.23 7.03 -1.51
CA GLN A 211 -20.83 7.41 -1.26
C GLN A 211 -19.92 7.33 -2.51
N SER A 212 -20.50 7.24 -3.72
CA SER A 212 -19.72 7.21 -4.95
C SER A 212 -19.05 8.56 -5.18
N ARG A 213 -17.79 8.55 -5.59
CA ARG A 213 -17.01 9.77 -5.89
C ARG A 213 -16.85 9.96 -7.40
N ARG A 214 -17.08 11.18 -7.88
CA ARG A 214 -17.07 11.54 -9.31
C ARG A 214 -16.37 12.87 -9.57
N LEU A 215 -15.85 13.04 -10.78
CA LEU A 215 -15.05 14.21 -11.16
C LEU A 215 -15.89 15.37 -11.66
N SER A 216 -17.04 15.06 -12.22
CA SER A 216 -18.02 16.06 -12.68
C SER A 216 -19.35 15.82 -11.98
N VAL A 217 -20.01 16.91 -11.57
CA VAL A 217 -21.40 16.89 -11.08
C VAL A 217 -22.36 16.25 -12.09
N ARG A 218 -21.97 16.19 -13.37
CA ARG A 218 -22.76 15.61 -14.47
C ARG A 218 -22.64 14.09 -14.59
N GLU A 219 -21.70 13.44 -13.90
CA GLU A 219 -21.55 11.98 -13.93
C GLU A 219 -22.58 11.34 -12.99
N GLU A 220 -23.43 10.46 -13.52
CA GLU A 220 -24.44 9.73 -12.74
C GLU A 220 -23.78 8.72 -11.76
N CYS A 221 -24.27 8.64 -10.50
CA CYS A 221 -23.91 7.51 -9.63
C CYS A 221 -24.41 6.21 -10.29
N PRO A 222 -23.58 5.20 -10.55
CA PRO A 222 -24.01 3.98 -11.25
C PRO A 222 -25.03 3.16 -10.45
N PHE A 223 -25.05 3.32 -9.13
CA PHE A 223 -26.03 2.69 -8.23
C PHE A 223 -27.30 3.53 -8.04
N GLY A 224 -27.19 4.86 -8.02
CA GLY A 224 -28.32 5.76 -7.74
C GLY A 224 -28.94 6.43 -8.97
N ARG A 225 -28.29 6.36 -10.15
CA ARG A 225 -28.63 7.01 -11.42
C ARG A 225 -29.08 8.48 -11.32
N SER A 226 -28.59 9.21 -10.33
CA SER A 226 -28.98 10.61 -10.14
C SER A 226 -28.07 11.54 -10.94
N ALA A 227 -28.51 11.91 -12.15
CA ALA A 227 -28.07 13.13 -12.84
C ALA A 227 -29.08 14.23 -12.57
N ARG A 228 -28.66 15.41 -12.09
CA ARG A 228 -29.46 16.61 -12.35
C ARG A 228 -28.62 17.88 -12.37
N ASN A 229 -28.59 18.50 -13.56
CA ASN A 229 -28.49 19.95 -13.71
C ASN A 229 -29.90 20.47 -14.05
N ALA A 230 -30.39 21.44 -13.27
CA ALA A 230 -31.16 22.63 -13.68
C ALA A 230 -32.19 23.10 -12.61
N ALA A 231 -31.94 24.30 -12.09
CA ALA A 231 -32.82 25.44 -11.77
C ALA A 231 -34.15 25.27 -10.97
N TYR A 232 -34.16 25.82 -9.74
CA TYR A 232 -35.20 26.46 -8.86
C TYR A 232 -36.72 26.21 -9.02
N PRO A 233 -37.59 26.57 -8.02
CA PRO A 233 -37.45 26.54 -6.56
C PRO A 233 -38.62 25.75 -5.90
N SER A 234 -38.34 24.87 -4.93
CA SER A 234 -39.30 24.47 -3.89
C SER A 234 -38.59 23.54 -2.90
N PHE A 235 -38.84 23.80 -1.62
CA PHE A 235 -38.25 23.10 -0.49
C PHE A 235 -38.59 21.60 -0.52
N SER A 236 -37.62 20.79 -0.95
CA SER A 236 -37.50 19.37 -0.59
C SER A 236 -36.02 18.96 -0.71
N LEU A 237 -35.39 18.97 0.45
CA LEU A 237 -34.04 18.50 0.78
C LEU A 237 -33.90 16.99 0.41
N ARG A 238 -32.77 16.40 -0.02
CA ARG A 238 -31.34 16.75 -0.08
C ARG A 238 -30.63 15.70 -0.95
N CYS A 239 -30.06 16.09 -2.08
CA CYS A 239 -28.87 15.41 -2.60
C CYS A 239 -27.86 16.51 -2.94
N GLY A 240 -27.21 17.02 -1.90
CA GLY A 240 -26.14 17.99 -2.04
C GLY A 240 -24.84 17.23 -2.20
N PHE A 241 -24.21 17.32 -3.37
CA PHE A 241 -22.81 16.94 -3.51
C PHE A 241 -21.98 17.84 -2.59
N ALA A 242 -21.49 17.30 -1.48
CA ALA A 242 -20.47 17.97 -0.70
C ALA A 242 -19.15 17.81 -1.46
N GLY A 243 -18.56 18.93 -1.89
CA GLY A 243 -17.20 18.92 -2.44
C GLY A 243 -16.23 18.54 -1.33
N ARG A 244 -15.80 17.28 -1.28
CA ARG A 244 -14.77 16.85 -0.35
C ARG A 244 -13.42 17.02 -1.03
N ALA A 245 -12.58 17.89 -0.48
CA ALA A 245 -11.19 17.98 -0.93
C ALA A 245 -10.49 16.67 -0.55
N ILE A 246 -10.02 15.92 -1.54
CA ILE A 246 -9.18 14.76 -1.30
C ILE A 246 -7.71 15.19 -1.48
N PRO A 247 -6.84 14.97 -0.49
CA PRO A 247 -5.43 15.30 -0.64
C PRO A 247 -4.81 14.46 -1.79
N SER A 248 -4.04 15.12 -2.68
CA SER A 248 -3.37 14.49 -3.86
C SER A 248 -2.27 13.57 -3.53
N GLY A 249 -1.80 13.68 -2.33
CA GLY A 249 -0.52 13.14 -2.03
C GLY A 249 0.07 13.83 -0.86
N TYR A 250 1.00 13.08 -0.34
CA TYR A 250 1.67 13.37 0.87
C TYR A 250 3.13 13.31 0.54
N VAL A 251 3.73 14.49 0.56
CA VAL A 251 5.19 14.55 0.57
C VAL A 251 5.58 14.34 2.01
N ALA A 252 6.38 13.32 2.26
CA ALA A 252 6.97 13.20 3.57
C ALA A 252 7.85 14.43 3.79
N ARG A 253 7.59 15.18 4.87
CA ARG A 253 8.70 15.86 5.53
C ARG A 253 9.40 14.72 6.23
N LEU A 254 10.31 14.06 5.54
CA LEU A 254 11.35 13.33 6.24
C LEU A 254 12.20 14.45 6.87
N PRO A 255 12.09 14.78 8.17
CA PRO A 255 13.32 15.19 8.83
C PRO A 255 14.31 14.08 8.54
N GLU A 256 15.58 14.40 8.25
CA GLU A 256 16.65 13.41 8.25
C GLU A 256 16.33 12.37 9.32
N MET A 257 15.98 11.15 8.90
CA MET A 257 15.50 10.12 9.83
C MET A 257 16.60 10.00 10.88
N PRO A 258 16.38 10.45 12.12
CA PRO A 258 17.51 10.69 12.99
C PRO A 258 18.02 9.34 13.46
N ALA A 259 19.19 8.92 12.97
CA ALA A 259 20.00 8.00 13.73
C ALA A 259 20.50 8.74 14.99
N PRO A 260 20.39 8.20 16.22
CA PRO A 260 19.46 7.20 16.72
C PRO A 260 18.59 7.74 17.91
N VAL A 261 17.31 7.32 17.96
CA VAL A 261 16.49 6.99 19.16
C VAL A 261 16.21 8.07 20.24
N ALA A 262 17.10 9.02 20.51
CA ALA A 262 17.01 9.94 21.63
C ALA A 262 15.94 11.04 21.44
N GLN A 263 15.84 11.61 20.24
CA GLN A 263 14.85 12.65 19.94
C GLN A 263 13.43 12.10 19.83
N LEU A 264 13.25 10.89 19.28
CA LEU A 264 11.93 10.26 19.20
C LEU A 264 11.45 9.76 20.58
N ARG A 265 12.35 9.24 21.44
CA ARG A 265 12.01 8.97 22.85
C ARG A 265 11.60 10.24 23.60
N LYS A 266 12.23 11.39 23.34
CA LYS A 266 11.81 12.68 23.93
C LYS A 266 10.42 13.10 23.45
N ARG A 267 10.12 12.99 22.14
CA ARG A 267 8.82 13.37 21.57
C ARG A 267 7.68 12.41 21.96
N LEU A 268 7.93 11.10 21.99
CA LEU A 268 6.94 10.12 22.45
C LEU A 268 6.71 10.21 23.96
N ARG A 269 7.73 10.49 24.79
CA ARG A 269 7.53 10.77 26.23
C ARG A 269 6.75 12.06 26.46
N SER A 270 6.95 13.08 25.64
CA SER A 270 6.18 14.33 25.66
C SER A 270 4.70 14.08 25.29
N ALA A 271 4.43 13.32 24.23
CA ALA A 271 3.07 12.96 23.82
C ALA A 271 2.34 12.10 24.89
N ARG A 272 3.05 11.13 25.51
CA ARG A 272 2.50 10.29 26.59
C ARG A 272 2.21 11.08 27.87
N ARG A 273 3.05 12.07 28.21
CA ARG A 273 2.80 13.01 29.33
C ARG A 273 1.62 13.94 29.06
N SER A 274 1.41 14.35 27.82
CA SER A 274 0.27 15.20 27.43
C SER A 274 -1.06 14.45 27.48
N LEU A 275 -1.08 13.17 27.11
CA LEU A 275 -2.24 12.29 27.25
C LEU A 275 -2.52 11.92 28.72
N HIS A 276 -1.48 11.71 29.54
CA HIS A 276 -1.67 11.43 30.97
C HIS A 276 -2.15 12.66 31.76
N MET A 277 -1.71 13.87 31.38
CA MET A 277 -2.22 15.15 31.93
C MET A 277 -3.69 15.42 31.56
N GLN A 278 -4.16 14.96 30.38
CA GLN A 278 -5.57 15.07 30.01
C GLN A 278 -6.46 14.09 30.79
N HIS A 279 -5.94 12.92 31.15
CA HIS A 279 -6.66 11.98 32.01
C HIS A 279 -6.73 12.46 33.47
N LEU A 280 -5.64 13.01 34.02
CA LEU A 280 -5.62 13.58 35.37
C LEU A 280 -6.45 14.86 35.51
N ARG A 281 -6.65 15.64 34.44
CA ARG A 281 -7.62 16.77 34.44
C ARG A 281 -9.07 16.32 34.36
N GLY A 282 -9.36 15.12 33.85
CA GLY A 282 -10.69 14.50 33.92
C GLY A 282 -11.05 14.06 35.34
N ASP A 283 -10.07 13.58 36.11
CA ASP A 283 -10.29 13.11 37.49
C ASP A 283 -10.29 14.25 38.53
N PHE A 284 -9.64 15.39 38.23
CA PHE A 284 -9.64 16.56 39.11
C PHE A 284 -10.96 17.34 39.10
N LEU A 285 -11.81 17.14 38.09
CA LEU A 285 -13.17 17.70 38.06
C LEU A 285 -14.22 16.80 38.74
N ARG A 286 -13.82 15.64 39.29
CA ARG A 286 -14.72 14.75 40.06
C ARG A 286 -14.56 14.82 41.58
N THR A 287 -13.58 15.57 42.10
CA THR A 287 -13.22 15.53 43.54
C THR A 287 -13.43 16.84 44.31
N ARG A 288 -14.11 17.84 43.73
CA ARG A 288 -14.59 19.00 44.50
C ARG A 288 -16.00 19.41 44.08
N GLY A 289 -16.98 18.97 44.87
CA GLY A 289 -18.38 19.35 44.75
C GLY A 289 -19.15 18.93 45.99
N TRP A 290 -18.87 19.61 47.10
CA TRP A 290 -19.75 19.63 48.26
C TRP A 290 -21.05 20.34 47.86
N LEU A 291 -22.18 19.64 47.98
CA LEU A 291 -23.46 20.21 48.39
C LEU A 291 -24.33 19.08 48.94
N ARG A 292 -24.47 19.07 50.27
CA ARG A 292 -25.48 18.30 51.01
C ARG A 292 -26.86 18.89 50.71
N LEU A 293 -27.90 18.05 50.68
CA LEU A 293 -29.07 18.06 51.57
C LEU A 293 -30.04 16.90 51.20
N PRO A 294 -31.04 16.53 52.04
CA PRO A 294 -31.14 15.17 52.59
C PRO A 294 -32.46 14.43 52.25
N GLY A 295 -32.46 13.13 52.57
CA GLY A 295 -33.66 12.39 52.98
C GLY A 295 -34.29 11.50 51.92
N LEU A 296 -34.17 10.17 52.08
CA LEU A 296 -35.32 9.31 52.41
C LEU A 296 -34.86 7.86 52.72
N GLN A 297 -35.25 7.45 53.91
CA GLN A 297 -35.59 6.12 54.44
C GLN A 297 -35.16 4.83 53.72
N ARG A 298 -34.50 3.96 54.51
CA ARG A 298 -34.45 2.50 54.37
C ARG A 298 -35.85 1.89 54.55
N PRO A 299 -36.05 0.66 54.07
CA PRO A 299 -36.25 -0.39 55.07
C PRO A 299 -35.48 -1.70 54.82
N HIS A 300 -35.40 -2.43 55.93
CA HIS A 300 -34.84 -3.75 56.18
C HIS A 300 -35.44 -4.89 55.36
N GLY A 301 -34.66 -5.99 55.24
CA GLY A 301 -35.21 -7.35 55.28
C GLY A 301 -34.34 -8.39 54.57
N ARG A 302 -33.53 -9.15 55.34
CA ARG A 302 -33.58 -10.63 55.53
C ARG A 302 -32.93 -11.44 54.39
N ARG A 303 -31.75 -12.02 54.62
CA ARG A 303 -31.47 -13.38 55.18
C ARG A 303 -32.20 -14.51 54.46
N GLY A 304 -31.40 -15.40 53.85
CA GLY A 304 -31.82 -16.74 53.42
C GLY A 304 -30.82 -17.39 52.45
N ASP A 305 -29.72 -17.94 52.96
CA ASP A 305 -29.06 -19.15 52.42
C ASP A 305 -29.79 -20.39 52.99
N PRO A 306 -29.48 -21.66 52.62
CA PRO A 306 -28.98 -22.26 51.36
C PRO A 306 -29.74 -23.57 51.01
N ALA A 307 -29.47 -24.19 49.84
CA ALA A 307 -29.48 -25.65 49.54
C ALA A 307 -29.45 -25.84 48.00
N GLY A 308 -28.53 -26.64 47.45
CA GLY A 308 -28.74 -28.07 47.16
C GLY A 308 -29.24 -28.22 45.71
N GLY A 309 -28.49 -28.78 44.76
CA GLY A 309 -28.20 -30.20 44.64
C GLY A 309 -28.01 -30.54 43.16
N SER A 310 -27.26 -31.61 42.93
CA SER A 310 -26.78 -32.18 41.67
C SER A 310 -27.87 -32.64 40.69
N VAL A 311 -27.58 -32.61 39.38
CA VAL A 311 -27.45 -33.77 38.47
C VAL A 311 -26.46 -33.38 37.37
#